data_AF-A0A524CXM3-F1
#
_entry.id   AF-A0A524CXM3-F1
#
_cell.length_a   1.000
_cell.length_b   1.000
_cell.length_c   1.000
_cell.angle_alpha   90.00
_cell.angle_beta   90.00
_cell.angle_gamma   90.00
#
_symmetry.space_group_name_H-M   'P 1'
#
loop_
_entity.id
_entity.type
_entity.pdbx_description
1 polymer ?
#
loop_
_entity_poly.entity_id
_entity_poly.type
_entity_poly.pdbx_seq_one_letter_code
_entity_poly.pdbx_strand_id
1 'polypeptide(L)'
;MYVEVRLPGGGPTVSGNLRFTDDGPTIHLDTGRVLKPDSQPITYFVGSKILPSVRGNPSESVLSEPLRVSLKPKAKVTRSYARKESRRTDTNYPPSTDGWLTRMVADAEPATFFLQELVGDEGFWLSIVDQSSNAILECHRIEPFEAPMVTLLEGWYVHRQLGEPLEPRRKFNPTEILKEKPLTWGEIHSLLADYEIDALERGYTLGESLDYLVPASFPPEVREEIAIFLAWVIRRPLPDCDPIDLYLQMPSITGAWLLGHYTNQLISDEDYPPYSKILYQAASGELGHTQLVKPHAHREEPWIAALYRCYDA
;
A
#
# COMPACT_ATOMS: atom_id res chain seq x y z
N MET A 1 -8.96 26.57 -8.97
CA MET A 1 -10.19 26.80 -8.19
C MET A 1 -10.33 28.30 -7.98
N TYR A 2 -11.52 28.87 -8.24
CA TYR A 2 -11.75 30.31 -8.05
C TYR A 2 -11.96 30.61 -6.57
N VAL A 3 -11.33 31.66 -6.07
CA VAL A 3 -11.39 32.06 -4.65
C VAL A 3 -11.47 33.57 -4.52
N GLU A 4 -12.03 34.02 -3.40
CA GLU A 4 -12.05 35.42 -3.02
C GLU A 4 -11.04 35.69 -1.91
N VAL A 5 -10.24 36.73 -2.02
CA VAL A 5 -9.18 37.05 -1.05
C VAL A 5 -9.45 38.39 -0.41
N ARG A 6 -9.36 38.45 0.92
CA ARG A 6 -9.33 39.72 1.65
C ARG A 6 -7.88 40.10 1.92
N LEU A 7 -7.44 41.20 1.30
CA LEU A 7 -6.06 41.67 1.45
C LEU A 7 -5.77 42.17 2.89
N PRO A 8 -4.53 42.00 3.38
CA PRO A 8 -4.10 42.57 4.65
C PRO A 8 -4.36 44.08 4.71
N GLY A 9 -4.92 44.58 5.81
CA GLY A 9 -5.27 46.00 5.98
C GLY A 9 -6.74 46.37 5.75
N GLY A 10 -7.63 45.39 5.59
CA GLY A 10 -9.08 45.64 5.51
C GLY A 10 -9.57 46.18 4.16
N GLY A 11 -8.74 46.06 3.12
CA GLY A 11 -9.08 46.47 1.75
C GLY A 11 -10.21 45.64 1.10
N PRO A 12 -10.56 45.96 -0.16
CA PRO A 12 -11.61 45.27 -0.90
C PRO A 12 -11.29 43.79 -1.07
N THR A 13 -12.33 42.97 -1.15
CA THR A 13 -12.23 41.57 -1.58
C THR A 13 -11.82 41.54 -3.05
N VAL A 14 -10.78 40.79 -3.36
CA VAL A 14 -10.26 40.63 -4.73
C VAL A 14 -10.35 39.17 -5.11
N SER A 15 -10.77 38.91 -6.34
CA SER A 15 -10.87 37.56 -6.87
C SER A 15 -9.53 37.04 -7.41
N GLY A 16 -9.38 35.72 -7.39
CA GLY A 16 -8.20 35.07 -7.94
C GLY A 16 -8.37 33.56 -8.04
N ASN A 17 -7.30 32.91 -8.47
CA ASN A 17 -7.23 31.48 -8.69
C ASN A 17 -6.27 30.83 -7.70
N LEU A 18 -6.80 29.95 -6.86
CA LEU A 18 -6.00 29.07 -6.00
C LEU A 18 -5.33 28.00 -6.87
N ARG A 19 -4.01 27.89 -6.72
CA ARG A 19 -3.14 26.91 -7.37
C ARG A 19 -2.22 26.29 -6.35
N PHE A 20 -1.88 25.03 -6.55
CA PHE A 20 -0.92 24.32 -5.72
C PHE A 20 0.37 24.12 -6.50
N THR A 21 1.48 24.34 -5.81
CA THR A 21 2.83 24.22 -6.35
C THR A 21 3.67 23.39 -5.37
N ASP A 22 4.88 23.05 -5.79
CA ASP A 22 5.84 22.37 -4.90
C ASP A 22 6.16 23.20 -3.64
N ASP A 23 6.06 24.52 -3.69
CA ASP A 23 6.27 25.38 -2.51
C ASP A 23 5.01 25.49 -1.62
N GLY A 24 3.85 25.06 -2.12
CA GLY A 24 2.57 25.12 -1.42
C GLY A 24 1.46 25.85 -2.18
N PRO A 25 0.33 26.14 -1.50
CA PRO A 25 -0.80 26.85 -2.09
C PRO A 25 -0.43 28.31 -2.39
N THR A 26 -0.82 28.78 -3.56
CA THR A 26 -0.63 30.16 -4.02
C THR A 26 -1.92 30.68 -4.62
N ILE A 27 -2.13 31.99 -4.54
CA ILE A 27 -3.30 32.64 -5.16
C ILE A 27 -2.83 33.61 -6.23
N HIS A 28 -3.24 33.36 -7.47
CA HIS A 28 -3.01 34.25 -8.59
C HIS A 28 -4.21 35.20 -8.69
N LEU A 29 -4.04 36.45 -8.29
CA LEU A 29 -5.08 37.46 -8.39
C LEU A 29 -5.27 37.88 -9.85
N ASP A 30 -6.47 38.35 -10.18
CA ASP A 30 -6.78 38.86 -11.53
C ASP A 30 -5.94 40.09 -11.90
N THR A 31 -5.34 40.75 -10.90
CA THR A 31 -4.37 41.85 -11.07
C THR A 31 -2.98 41.39 -11.54
N GLY A 32 -2.75 40.07 -11.66
CA GLY A 32 -1.45 39.47 -11.99
C GLY A 32 -0.52 39.28 -10.78
N ARG A 33 -0.89 39.80 -9.60
CA ARG A 33 -0.12 39.59 -8.36
C ARG A 33 -0.31 38.16 -7.86
N VAL A 34 0.79 37.52 -7.47
CA VAL A 34 0.78 36.20 -6.83
C VAL A 34 0.96 36.35 -5.32
N LEU A 35 0.05 35.77 -4.55
CA LEU A 35 0.11 35.70 -3.10
C LEU A 35 0.71 34.35 -2.69
N LYS A 36 1.77 34.40 -1.87
CA LYS A 36 2.45 33.23 -1.32
C LYS A 36 2.30 33.15 0.21
N PRO A 37 2.27 31.94 0.81
CA PRO A 37 2.03 31.72 2.23
C PRO A 37 2.95 32.49 3.18
N ASP A 38 4.24 32.61 2.83
CA ASP A 38 5.27 33.11 3.74
C ASP A 38 5.35 34.64 3.80
N SER A 39 4.52 35.33 3.02
CA SER A 39 4.61 36.78 2.86
C SER A 39 3.88 37.54 3.97
N GLN A 40 2.79 36.98 4.50
CA GLN A 40 1.86 37.56 5.48
C GLN A 40 0.72 36.56 5.80
N PRO A 41 -0.01 36.71 6.93
CA PRO A 41 -1.22 35.95 7.18
C PRO A 41 -2.29 36.33 6.15
N ILE A 42 -2.42 35.49 5.12
CA ILE A 42 -3.38 35.67 4.03
C ILE A 42 -4.53 34.69 4.26
N THR A 43 -5.76 35.17 4.14
CA THR A 43 -6.96 34.34 4.20
C THR A 43 -7.78 34.52 2.94
N TYR A 44 -8.36 33.43 2.45
CA TYR A 44 -9.27 33.44 1.30
C TYR A 44 -10.59 32.75 1.66
N PHE A 45 -11.60 32.99 0.84
CA PHE A 45 -12.91 32.36 0.93
C PHE A 45 -13.05 31.35 -0.20
N VAL A 46 -13.51 30.16 0.16
CA VAL A 46 -13.85 29.10 -0.78
C VAL A 46 -15.35 28.85 -0.72
N GLY A 47 -15.99 28.91 -1.88
CA GLY A 47 -17.43 28.68 -2.05
C GLY A 47 -17.79 27.33 -2.64
N SER A 48 -16.81 26.49 -2.96
CA SER A 48 -17.02 25.17 -3.55
C SER A 48 -16.13 24.12 -2.91
N LYS A 49 -16.55 22.86 -3.03
CA LYS A 49 -15.74 21.67 -2.73
C LYS A 49 -15.62 20.80 -3.98
N ILE A 50 -14.51 20.09 -4.09
CA ILE A 50 -14.26 19.14 -5.18
C ILE A 50 -14.18 17.75 -4.56
N LEU A 51 -15.03 16.84 -5.00
CA LEU A 51 -14.99 15.43 -4.58
C LEU A 51 -14.84 14.52 -5.81
N PRO A 52 -14.14 13.39 -5.71
CA PRO A 52 -14.05 12.42 -6.79
C PRO A 52 -15.43 11.82 -7.08
N SER A 53 -15.78 11.71 -8.35
CA SER A 53 -16.97 10.95 -8.76
C SER A 53 -16.69 9.44 -8.77
N VAL A 54 -17.76 8.64 -8.81
CA VAL A 54 -17.69 7.17 -9.03
C VAL A 54 -16.87 6.79 -10.27
N ARG A 55 -16.76 7.68 -11.27
CA ARG A 55 -15.97 7.46 -12.50
C ARG A 55 -14.51 7.90 -12.38
N GLY A 56 -14.10 8.52 -11.26
CA GLY A 56 -12.76 9.03 -10.99
C GLY A 56 -12.49 10.44 -11.47
N ASN A 57 -13.48 11.10 -12.10
CA ASN A 57 -13.36 12.52 -12.46
C ASN A 57 -13.81 13.38 -11.27
N PRO A 58 -13.06 14.42 -10.89
CA PRO A 58 -13.49 15.34 -9.84
C PRO A 58 -14.78 16.06 -10.24
N SER A 59 -15.73 16.14 -9.30
CA SER A 59 -16.96 16.90 -9.42
C SER A 59 -16.93 18.06 -8.44
N GLU A 60 -17.16 19.27 -8.94
CA GLU A 60 -17.26 20.47 -8.12
C GLU A 60 -18.72 20.66 -7.66
N SER A 61 -18.89 21.00 -6.38
CA SER A 61 -20.19 21.31 -5.79
C SER A 61 -20.08 22.57 -4.94
N VAL A 62 -21.14 23.39 -4.94
CA VAL A 62 -21.18 24.66 -4.20
C VAL A 62 -21.44 24.37 -2.72
N LEU A 63 -20.69 25.03 -1.85
CA LEU A 63 -20.89 24.97 -0.40
C LEU A 63 -22.13 25.78 -0.01
N SER A 64 -22.82 25.36 1.04
CA SER A 64 -23.96 26.11 1.58
C SER A 64 -23.57 27.52 2.02
N GLU A 65 -22.36 27.67 2.56
CA GLU A 65 -21.77 28.95 2.97
C GLU A 65 -20.27 28.97 2.61
N PRO A 66 -19.72 30.13 2.19
CA PRO A 66 -18.29 30.25 1.94
C PRO A 66 -17.47 30.05 3.22
N LEU A 67 -16.43 29.22 3.14
CA LEU A 67 -15.52 28.98 4.25
C LEU A 67 -14.30 29.89 4.14
N ARG A 68 -13.86 30.45 5.27
CA ARG A 68 -12.65 31.26 5.36
C ARG A 68 -11.45 30.38 5.71
N VAL A 69 -10.45 30.35 4.85
CA VAL A 69 -9.29 29.45 4.94
C VAL A 69 -8.00 30.25 5.02
N SER A 70 -7.08 29.84 5.90
CA SER A 70 -5.71 30.35 5.93
C SER A 70 -4.92 29.84 4.73
N LEU A 71 -4.26 30.73 3.98
CA LEU A 71 -3.42 30.33 2.86
C LEU A 71 -2.21 29.50 3.31
N LYS A 72 -1.69 29.75 4.53
CA LYS A 72 -0.55 29.00 5.03
C LYS A 72 -0.98 27.60 5.46
N PRO A 73 -0.45 26.53 4.84
CA PRO A 73 -0.76 25.18 5.28
C PRO A 73 -0.11 24.92 6.65
N LYS A 74 -0.85 24.26 7.53
CA LYS A 74 -0.33 23.71 8.79
C LYS A 74 0.49 22.46 8.56
N ALA A 75 0.14 21.66 7.56
CA ALA A 75 0.89 20.50 7.15
C ALA A 75 0.89 20.33 5.63
N LYS A 76 1.99 19.81 5.11
CA LYS A 76 2.17 19.37 3.72
C LYS A 76 2.74 17.96 3.76
N VAL A 77 2.03 16.99 3.23
CA VAL A 77 2.43 15.57 3.29
C VAL A 77 2.23 14.92 1.93
N THR A 78 3.19 14.08 1.51
CA THR A 78 3.06 13.28 0.29
C THR A 78 2.68 11.84 0.66
N ARG A 79 1.62 11.33 0.01
CA ARG A 79 1.09 9.97 0.18
C ARG A 79 0.52 9.47 -1.15
N SER A 80 0.44 8.15 -1.31
CA SER A 80 -0.26 7.53 -2.43
C SER A 80 -1.78 7.72 -2.30
N TYR A 81 -2.46 8.06 -3.40
CA TYR A 81 -3.87 8.37 -3.40
C TYR A 81 -4.61 7.88 -4.65
N ALA A 82 -5.66 7.08 -4.46
CA ALA A 82 -6.47 6.55 -5.53
C ALA A 82 -7.50 7.59 -6.01
N ARG A 83 -7.50 7.89 -7.31
CA ARG A 83 -8.46 8.85 -7.92
C ARG A 83 -9.90 8.36 -7.96
N LYS A 84 -10.11 7.05 -7.86
CA LYS A 84 -11.43 6.42 -7.88
C LYS A 84 -11.81 6.04 -6.47
N GLU A 85 -13.09 6.21 -6.16
CA GLU A 85 -13.66 5.66 -4.95
C GLU A 85 -13.41 4.15 -4.92
N SER A 86 -12.87 3.68 -3.79
CA SER A 86 -12.72 2.25 -3.54
C SER A 86 -14.12 1.60 -3.67
N ARG A 87 -14.24 0.51 -4.45
CA ARG A 87 -15.49 -0.26 -4.54
C ARG A 87 -15.93 -0.85 -3.19
N ARG A 88 -15.07 -0.78 -2.17
CA ARG A 88 -15.42 -1.01 -0.78
C ARG A 88 -15.83 0.32 -0.18
N THR A 89 -17.12 0.48 0.05
CA THR A 89 -17.63 1.36 1.11
C THR A 89 -17.14 0.76 2.42
N ASP A 90 -15.95 1.17 2.86
CA ASP A 90 -15.50 0.87 4.21
C ASP A 90 -16.39 1.66 5.17
N THR A 91 -17.37 1.00 5.77
CA THR A 91 -18.32 1.61 6.70
C THR A 91 -17.70 1.89 8.07
N ASN A 92 -16.42 1.54 8.27
CA ASN A 92 -15.73 1.77 9.54
C ASN A 92 -15.38 3.25 9.76
N TYR A 93 -15.37 4.06 8.69
CA TYR A 93 -15.12 5.49 8.80
C TYR A 93 -16.42 6.30 8.88
N PRO A 94 -16.45 7.39 9.67
CA PRO A 94 -17.60 8.26 9.72
C PRO A 94 -17.99 8.79 8.32
N PRO A 95 -19.29 8.97 8.04
CA PRO A 95 -19.75 9.57 6.77
C PRO A 95 -19.17 10.96 6.51
N SER A 96 -18.77 11.70 7.54
CA SER A 96 -18.14 13.03 7.43
C SER A 96 -16.83 13.02 6.64
N THR A 97 -16.19 11.86 6.51
CA THR A 97 -14.92 11.70 5.81
C THR A 97 -15.07 11.71 4.28
N ASP A 98 -16.28 11.72 3.71
CA ASP A 98 -16.50 11.62 2.25
C ASP A 98 -15.66 10.46 1.59
N GLY A 99 -15.32 9.43 2.39
CA GLY A 99 -14.48 8.29 2.02
C GLY A 99 -13.01 8.60 1.69
N TRP A 100 -12.50 9.81 1.93
CA TRP A 100 -11.15 10.23 1.47
C TRP A 100 -10.03 9.36 2.05
N LEU A 101 -10.16 8.93 3.30
CA LEU A 101 -9.20 8.03 3.95
C LEU A 101 -9.07 6.69 3.22
N THR A 102 -10.18 6.13 2.72
CA THR A 102 -10.18 4.83 2.04
C THR A 102 -9.43 4.86 0.69
N ARG A 103 -9.15 6.06 0.18
CA ARG A 103 -8.39 6.29 -1.06
C ARG A 103 -6.89 6.48 -0.79
N MET A 104 -6.45 6.59 0.46
CA MET A 104 -5.04 6.51 0.83
C MET A 104 -4.60 5.04 0.82
N VAL A 105 -3.98 4.59 -0.28
CA VAL A 105 -3.55 3.19 -0.46
C VAL A 105 -2.14 3.14 -1.04
N ALA A 106 -1.31 2.21 -0.57
CA ALA A 106 0.11 2.14 -0.92
C ALA A 106 0.40 2.10 -2.43
N ASP A 107 -0.40 1.34 -3.18
CA ASP A 107 -0.18 1.07 -4.62
C ASP A 107 -0.77 2.12 -5.57
N ALA A 108 -1.18 3.29 -5.05
CA ALA A 108 -1.73 4.38 -5.88
C ALA A 108 -0.68 5.43 -6.29
N GLU A 109 -1.08 6.35 -7.16
CA GLU A 109 -0.24 7.46 -7.62
C GLU A 109 0.07 8.44 -6.46
N PRO A 110 1.26 9.06 -6.43
CA PRO A 110 1.61 9.99 -5.38
C PRO A 110 0.82 11.30 -5.49
N ALA A 111 0.27 11.74 -4.36
CA ALA A 111 -0.45 12.99 -4.20
C ALA A 111 0.08 13.78 -3.00
N THR A 112 -0.05 15.10 -3.06
CA THR A 112 0.31 16.02 -1.98
C THR A 112 -0.95 16.51 -1.27
N PHE A 113 -0.96 16.32 0.04
CA PHE A 113 -2.02 16.72 0.95
C PHE A 113 -1.61 18.03 1.61
N PHE A 114 -2.47 19.03 1.49
CA PHE A 114 -2.34 20.31 2.16
C PHE A 114 -3.45 20.44 3.20
N LEU A 115 -3.07 20.62 4.46
CA LEU A 115 -3.99 20.93 5.55
C LEU A 115 -3.91 22.42 5.86
N GLN A 116 -5.02 23.13 5.70
CA GLN A 116 -5.12 24.56 5.95
C GLN A 116 -6.16 24.83 7.04
N GLU A 117 -5.90 25.77 7.94
CA GLU A 117 -6.83 26.09 9.02
C GLU A 117 -8.05 26.84 8.49
N LEU A 118 -9.23 26.51 9.03
CA LEU A 118 -10.41 27.36 8.90
C LEU A 118 -10.34 28.50 9.93
N VAL A 119 -10.63 29.71 9.49
CA VAL A 119 -10.56 30.89 10.36
C VAL A 119 -11.89 31.07 11.08
N GLY A 120 -11.88 30.84 12.39
CA GLY A 120 -13.08 30.92 13.24
C GLY A 120 -13.85 29.61 13.38
N ASP A 121 -13.27 28.49 12.92
CA ASP A 121 -13.78 27.13 13.08
C ASP A 121 -12.59 26.23 13.49
N GLU A 122 -12.85 25.15 14.24
CA GLU A 122 -11.81 24.20 14.67
C GLU A 122 -11.40 23.23 13.55
N GLY A 123 -12.22 23.10 12.50
CA GLY A 123 -11.97 22.21 11.37
C GLY A 123 -10.83 22.66 10.44
N PHE A 124 -10.53 21.81 9.47
CA PHE A 124 -9.49 22.05 8.48
C PHE A 124 -10.06 22.03 7.07
N TRP A 125 -9.43 22.78 6.18
CA TRP A 125 -9.59 22.62 4.74
C TRP A 125 -8.51 21.67 4.23
N LEU A 126 -8.93 20.52 3.73
CA LEU A 126 -8.06 19.55 3.08
C LEU A 126 -8.03 19.83 1.58
N SER A 127 -6.84 19.83 0.98
CA SER A 127 -6.66 19.83 -0.47
C SER A 127 -5.68 18.74 -0.87
N ILE A 128 -6.13 17.81 -1.71
CA ILE A 128 -5.36 16.69 -2.25
C ILE A 128 -5.05 17.00 -3.71
N VAL A 129 -3.76 17.00 -4.03
CA VAL A 129 -3.24 17.49 -5.31
C VAL A 129 -2.40 16.41 -5.95
N ASP A 130 -2.67 16.12 -7.22
CA ASP A 130 -1.85 15.21 -8.01
C ASP A 130 -0.44 15.77 -8.20
N GLN A 131 0.59 15.01 -7.84
CA GLN A 131 1.96 15.51 -7.86
C GLN A 131 2.49 15.71 -9.29
N SER A 132 1.99 14.97 -10.27
CA SER A 132 2.46 15.06 -11.65
C SER A 132 1.90 16.27 -12.41
N SER A 133 0.65 16.62 -12.15
CA SER A 133 -0.11 17.63 -12.89
C SER A 133 -0.42 18.89 -12.08
N ASN A 134 -0.19 18.86 -10.76
CA ASN A 134 -0.64 19.87 -9.81
C ASN A 134 -2.17 20.13 -9.83
N ALA A 135 -2.94 19.17 -10.38
CA ALA A 135 -4.39 19.25 -10.41
C ALA A 135 -4.98 18.93 -9.03
N ILE A 136 -6.01 19.68 -8.64
CA ILE A 136 -6.78 19.38 -7.43
C ILE A 136 -7.61 18.12 -7.71
N LEU A 137 -7.30 17.04 -7.00
CA LEU A 137 -8.06 15.80 -7.07
C LEU A 137 -9.30 15.89 -6.17
N GLU A 138 -9.13 16.47 -4.99
CA GLU A 138 -10.16 16.59 -3.97
C GLU A 138 -9.88 17.78 -3.06
N CYS A 139 -10.90 18.52 -2.68
CA CYS A 139 -10.80 19.53 -1.63
C CYS A 139 -12.13 19.71 -0.90
N HIS A 140 -12.11 19.66 0.42
CA HIS A 140 -13.29 19.79 1.27
C HIS A 140 -12.88 20.10 2.72
N ARG A 141 -13.87 20.43 3.55
CA ARG A 141 -13.70 20.55 5.00
C ARG A 141 -13.56 19.15 5.59
N ILE A 142 -12.59 18.96 6.47
CA ILE A 142 -12.47 17.78 7.34
C ILE A 142 -12.56 18.21 8.81
N GLU A 143 -12.98 17.28 9.65
CA GLU A 143 -13.10 17.52 11.08
C GLU A 143 -11.74 17.47 11.81
N PRO A 144 -11.60 18.08 13.01
CA PRO A 144 -10.33 18.14 13.72
C PRO A 144 -9.71 16.76 14.00
N PHE A 145 -10.53 15.74 14.24
CA PHE A 145 -10.08 14.37 14.50
C PHE A 145 -9.56 13.64 13.24
N GLU A 146 -9.87 14.14 12.04
CA GLU A 146 -9.42 13.57 10.77
C GLU A 146 -8.03 14.09 10.38
N ALA A 147 -7.67 15.31 10.80
CA ALA A 147 -6.41 15.94 10.43
C ALA A 147 -5.15 15.12 10.81
N PRO A 148 -5.07 14.46 11.99
CA PRO A 148 -3.95 13.57 12.31
C PRO A 148 -3.80 12.40 11.33
N MET A 149 -4.87 11.94 10.70
CA MET A 149 -4.80 10.80 9.77
C MET A 149 -4.02 11.13 8.49
N VAL A 150 -3.95 12.42 8.11
CA VAL A 150 -3.11 12.87 7.00
C VAL A 150 -1.63 12.83 7.37
N THR A 151 -1.29 13.16 8.62
CA THR A 151 0.10 13.34 9.06
C THR A 151 0.71 12.09 9.65
N LEU A 152 -0.11 11.16 10.17
CA LEU A 152 0.34 9.88 10.66
C LEU A 152 1.09 9.12 9.56
N LEU A 153 2.23 8.56 9.93
CA LEU A 153 2.93 7.59 9.11
C LEU A 153 2.20 6.26 9.29
N GLU A 154 1.84 5.62 8.18
CA GLU A 154 1.29 4.26 8.24
C GLU A 154 2.31 3.33 8.90
N GLY A 155 1.82 2.36 9.68
CA GLY A 155 2.67 1.48 10.49
C GLY A 155 3.77 0.79 9.68
N TRP A 156 3.50 0.44 8.42
CA TRP A 156 4.51 -0.15 7.52
C TRP A 156 5.61 0.84 7.13
N TYR A 157 5.31 2.14 6.99
CA TYR A 157 6.29 3.17 6.65
C TYR A 157 7.23 3.43 7.83
N VAL A 158 6.66 3.49 9.05
CA VAL A 158 7.43 3.56 10.29
C VAL A 158 8.29 2.31 10.45
N HIS A 159 7.72 1.13 10.22
CA HIS A 159 8.46 -0.13 10.31
C HIS A 159 9.59 -0.22 9.28
N ARG A 160 9.40 0.26 8.05
CA ARG A 160 10.45 0.29 7.02
C ARG A 160 11.58 1.24 7.40
N GLN A 161 11.27 2.38 8.02
CA GLN A 161 12.27 3.34 8.52
C GLN A 161 13.00 2.82 9.76
N LEU A 162 12.31 2.12 10.66
CA LEU A 162 12.91 1.46 11.84
C LEU A 162 13.71 0.20 11.45
N GLY A 163 13.37 -0.41 10.32
CA GLY A 163 14.02 -1.59 9.77
C GLY A 163 15.31 -1.29 8.99
N GLU A 164 15.74 -0.02 8.88
CA GLU A 164 17.11 0.29 8.44
C GLU A 164 18.09 -0.24 9.49
N PRO A 165 18.85 -1.32 9.21
CA PRO A 165 19.65 -1.97 10.25
C PRO A 165 20.78 -1.05 10.69
N LEU A 166 20.82 -0.73 12.00
CA LEU A 166 21.95 -0.04 12.64
C LEU A 166 23.27 -0.83 12.56
N GLU A 167 23.22 -2.12 12.21
CA GLU A 167 24.39 -2.91 11.89
C GLU A 167 24.19 -3.74 10.61
N PRO A 168 25.24 -3.95 9.79
CA PRO A 168 25.18 -4.87 8.66
C PRO A 168 24.98 -6.30 9.17
N ARG A 169 23.71 -6.72 9.29
CA ARG A 169 23.34 -8.12 9.53
C ARG A 169 24.02 -8.97 8.44
N ARG A 170 24.65 -10.08 8.84
CA ARG A 170 25.41 -10.98 7.94
C ARG A 170 24.62 -11.16 6.64
N LYS A 171 25.27 -10.94 5.49
CA LYS A 171 24.73 -11.24 4.16
C LYS A 171 24.42 -12.73 4.09
N PHE A 172 23.24 -13.11 4.55
CA PHE A 172 22.70 -14.42 4.40
C PHE A 172 22.36 -14.57 2.91
N ASN A 173 22.99 -15.53 2.23
CA ASN A 173 22.70 -15.80 0.83
C ASN A 173 21.69 -16.96 0.75
N PRO A 174 20.39 -16.68 0.58
CA PRO A 174 19.35 -17.70 0.59
C PRO A 174 19.52 -18.77 -0.49
N THR A 175 20.21 -18.46 -1.60
CA THR A 175 20.45 -19.43 -2.67
C THR A 175 21.41 -20.56 -2.28
N GLU A 176 22.21 -20.38 -1.23
CA GLU A 176 23.16 -21.43 -0.79
C GLU A 176 22.46 -22.70 -0.31
N ILE A 177 21.25 -22.57 0.25
CA ILE A 177 20.47 -23.71 0.73
C ILE A 177 20.14 -24.68 -0.42
N LEU A 178 19.95 -24.18 -1.64
CA LEU A 178 19.62 -25.00 -2.80
C LEU A 178 20.77 -25.93 -3.23
N LYS A 179 22.00 -25.63 -2.81
CA LYS A 179 23.19 -26.46 -3.10
C LYS A 179 23.37 -27.60 -2.10
N GLU A 180 22.50 -27.73 -1.10
CA GLU A 180 22.55 -28.80 -0.12
C GLU A 180 22.15 -30.15 -0.71
N LYS A 181 22.21 -31.20 0.12
CA LYS A 181 21.84 -32.57 -0.25
C LYS A 181 20.38 -32.63 -0.73
N PRO A 182 20.09 -33.48 -1.73
CA PRO A 182 18.75 -33.59 -2.30
C PRO A 182 17.74 -34.07 -1.26
N LEU A 183 16.46 -33.82 -1.53
CA LEU A 183 15.39 -34.25 -0.66
C LEU A 183 15.37 -35.77 -0.51
N THR A 184 15.05 -36.25 0.68
CA THR A 184 14.67 -37.65 0.89
C THR A 184 13.25 -37.88 0.38
N TRP A 185 12.90 -39.12 0.06
CA TRP A 185 11.53 -39.45 -0.33
C TRP A 185 10.49 -39.10 0.74
N GLY A 186 10.85 -39.19 2.03
CA GLY A 186 9.97 -38.75 3.12
C GLY A 186 9.69 -37.25 3.08
N GLU A 187 10.70 -36.42 2.84
CA GLU A 187 10.57 -34.96 2.71
C GLU A 187 9.76 -34.57 1.45
N ILE A 188 9.92 -35.32 0.36
CA ILE A 188 9.11 -35.15 -0.86
C ILE A 188 7.64 -35.47 -0.57
N HIS A 189 7.36 -36.59 0.09
CA HIS A 189 6.00 -36.98 0.46
C HIS A 189 5.33 -35.97 1.40
N SER A 190 6.06 -35.37 2.34
CA SER A 190 5.48 -34.34 3.22
C SER A 190 5.06 -33.08 2.47
N LEU A 191 5.76 -32.70 1.39
CA LEU A 191 5.37 -31.53 0.58
C LEU A 191 4.22 -31.80 -0.38
N LEU A 192 4.13 -33.02 -0.91
CA LEU A 192 3.12 -33.43 -1.88
C LEU A 192 1.79 -33.86 -1.25
N ALA A 193 1.84 -34.36 -0.01
CA ALA A 193 0.73 -35.07 0.62
C ALA A 193 0.21 -36.21 -0.29
N ASP A 194 -1.01 -36.07 -0.82
CA ASP A 194 -1.72 -37.00 -1.70
C ASP A 194 -1.62 -36.62 -3.20
N TYR A 195 -0.84 -35.59 -3.56
CA TYR A 195 -0.71 -35.14 -4.95
C TYR A 195 0.37 -35.91 -5.72
N GLU A 196 0.03 -36.41 -6.91
CA GLU A 196 0.96 -37.12 -7.78
C GLU A 196 1.52 -36.19 -8.86
N ILE A 197 2.85 -36.23 -9.06
CA ILE A 197 3.54 -35.52 -10.14
C ILE A 197 4.09 -36.56 -11.11
N ASP A 198 3.69 -36.43 -12.37
CA ASP A 198 4.20 -37.28 -13.45
C ASP A 198 5.71 -37.10 -13.62
N ALA A 199 6.43 -38.22 -13.73
CA ALA A 199 7.88 -38.26 -13.92
C ALA A 199 8.68 -37.52 -12.83
N LEU A 200 8.22 -37.58 -11.57
CA LEU A 200 8.97 -37.05 -10.43
C LEU A 200 10.32 -37.75 -10.26
N GLU A 201 11.40 -37.01 -10.45
CA GLU A 201 12.76 -37.49 -10.24
C GLU A 201 13.43 -36.79 -9.06
N ARG A 202 14.32 -37.51 -8.38
CA ARG A 202 15.15 -36.94 -7.32
C ARG A 202 16.46 -36.43 -7.90
N GLY A 203 16.67 -35.12 -7.85
CA GLY A 203 17.90 -34.49 -8.30
C GLY A 203 19.14 -34.86 -7.47
N TYR A 204 20.29 -34.31 -7.87
CA TYR A 204 21.57 -34.42 -7.16
C TYR A 204 21.73 -33.34 -6.08
N THR A 205 20.99 -32.24 -6.21
CA THR A 205 20.96 -31.13 -5.24
C THR A 205 19.55 -30.90 -4.70
N LEU A 206 19.46 -30.14 -3.60
CA LEU A 206 18.18 -29.72 -3.04
C LEU A 206 17.37 -28.91 -4.07
N GLY A 207 18.01 -27.97 -4.76
CA GLY A 207 17.39 -27.17 -5.81
C GLY A 207 16.83 -28.01 -6.95
N GLU A 208 17.60 -28.97 -7.48
CA GLU A 208 17.13 -29.85 -8.55
C GLU A 208 15.95 -30.73 -8.12
N SER A 209 15.91 -31.14 -6.85
CA SER A 209 14.78 -31.92 -6.32
C SER A 209 13.53 -31.06 -6.16
N LEU A 210 13.69 -29.79 -5.78
CA LEU A 210 12.61 -28.83 -5.61
C LEU A 210 12.07 -28.27 -6.92
N ASP A 211 12.87 -28.29 -7.99
CA ASP A 211 12.44 -27.87 -9.34
C ASP A 211 11.25 -28.70 -9.85
N TYR A 212 11.15 -29.97 -9.47
CA TYR A 212 9.98 -30.80 -9.77
C TYR A 212 8.78 -30.48 -8.88
N LEU A 213 9.00 -29.89 -7.71
CA LEU A 213 7.96 -29.59 -6.72
C LEU A 213 7.34 -28.20 -6.89
N VAL A 214 7.86 -27.40 -7.83
CA VAL A 214 7.32 -26.10 -8.22
C VAL A 214 6.87 -26.15 -9.69
N PRO A 215 5.64 -25.73 -10.03
CA PRO A 215 5.14 -25.80 -11.40
C PRO A 215 6.03 -25.06 -12.42
N ALA A 216 6.37 -25.75 -13.51
CA ALA A 216 7.16 -25.18 -14.60
C ALA A 216 6.47 -24.00 -15.32
N SER A 217 5.15 -23.85 -15.16
CA SER A 217 4.36 -22.74 -15.69
C SER A 217 4.61 -21.40 -14.99
N PHE A 218 5.26 -21.40 -13.81
CA PHE A 218 5.57 -20.17 -13.09
C PHE A 218 6.84 -19.50 -13.65
N PRO A 219 6.96 -18.16 -13.56
CA PRO A 219 8.15 -17.45 -14.00
C PRO A 219 9.43 -18.00 -13.32
N PRO A 220 10.57 -18.09 -14.03
CA PRO A 220 11.80 -18.67 -13.47
C PRO A 220 12.26 -18.03 -12.16
N GLU A 221 12.16 -16.71 -12.04
CA GLU A 221 12.55 -15.95 -10.85
C GLU A 221 11.64 -16.29 -9.65
N VAL A 222 10.34 -16.41 -9.91
CA VAL A 222 9.34 -16.82 -8.92
C VAL A 222 9.60 -18.26 -8.47
N ARG A 223 9.92 -19.15 -9.42
CA ARG A 223 10.23 -20.55 -9.11
C ARG A 223 11.43 -20.69 -8.19
N GLU A 224 12.51 -19.97 -8.48
CA GLU A 224 13.71 -19.97 -7.65
C GLU A 224 13.40 -19.50 -6.22
N GLU A 225 12.67 -18.39 -6.06
CA GLU A 225 12.29 -17.88 -4.74
C GLU A 225 11.34 -18.82 -3.96
N ILE A 226 10.42 -19.49 -4.65
CA ILE A 226 9.56 -20.52 -4.03
C ILE A 226 10.37 -21.76 -3.65
N ALA A 227 11.34 -22.18 -4.48
CA ALA A 227 12.22 -23.28 -4.14
C ALA A 227 13.07 -22.96 -2.90
N ILE A 228 13.57 -21.73 -2.78
CA ILE A 228 14.27 -21.26 -1.57
C ILE A 228 13.35 -21.37 -0.35
N PHE A 229 12.09 -20.95 -0.48
CA PHE A 229 11.10 -21.07 0.59
C PHE A 229 10.87 -22.54 1.00
N LEU A 230 10.60 -23.44 0.06
CA LEU A 230 10.38 -24.86 0.34
C LEU A 230 11.60 -25.51 0.98
N ALA A 231 12.81 -25.17 0.48
CA ALA A 231 14.06 -25.60 1.09
C ALA A 231 14.18 -25.15 2.55
N TRP A 232 13.78 -23.91 2.84
CA TRP A 232 13.80 -23.36 4.19
C TRP A 232 12.92 -24.14 5.14
N VAL A 233 11.65 -24.33 4.76
CA VAL A 233 10.64 -25.01 5.57
C VAL A 233 11.09 -26.42 5.96
N ILE A 234 11.80 -27.12 5.06
CA ILE A 234 12.30 -28.47 5.32
C ILE A 234 13.59 -28.48 6.15
N ARG A 235 14.54 -27.60 5.81
CA ARG A 235 15.94 -27.73 6.28
C ARG A 235 16.26 -26.86 7.48
N ARG A 236 15.41 -25.89 7.83
CA ARG A 236 15.67 -24.91 8.87
C ARG A 236 14.51 -24.89 9.85
N PRO A 237 14.78 -24.85 11.17
CA PRO A 237 13.75 -24.57 12.14
C PRO A 237 13.20 -23.16 11.91
N LEU A 238 11.98 -22.91 12.40
CA LEU A 238 11.44 -21.56 12.51
C LEU A 238 12.47 -20.70 13.29
N PRO A 239 12.96 -19.60 12.69
CA PRO A 239 13.95 -18.78 13.35
C PRO A 239 13.32 -18.10 14.58
N ASP A 240 14.08 -18.02 15.67
CA ASP A 240 13.70 -17.29 16.89
C ASP A 240 13.93 -15.78 16.68
N CYS A 241 13.19 -15.21 15.72
CA CYS A 241 13.20 -13.79 15.42
C CYS A 241 11.80 -13.32 15.05
N ASP A 242 11.61 -12.01 15.00
CA ASP A 242 10.36 -11.45 14.52
C ASP A 242 10.11 -11.89 13.05
N PRO A 243 8.91 -12.40 12.69
CA PRO A 243 8.61 -12.79 11.32
C PRO A 243 8.73 -11.64 10.31
N ILE A 244 8.53 -10.39 10.74
CA ILE A 244 8.76 -9.21 9.90
C ILE A 244 10.26 -8.97 9.70
N ASP A 245 11.08 -9.20 10.73
CA ASP A 245 12.55 -9.16 10.58
C ASP A 245 13.04 -10.19 9.56
N LEU A 246 12.42 -11.39 9.53
CA LEU A 246 12.73 -12.42 8.56
C LEU A 246 12.27 -12.03 7.15
N TYR A 247 11.06 -11.51 7.01
CA TYR A 247 10.52 -11.00 5.74
C TYR A 247 11.46 -9.98 5.09
N LEU A 248 11.98 -9.03 5.88
CA LEU A 248 12.88 -7.98 5.40
C LEU A 248 14.28 -8.46 5.02
N GLN A 249 14.70 -9.65 5.51
CA GLN A 249 16.00 -10.23 5.20
C GLN A 249 16.00 -11.11 3.95
N MET A 250 14.82 -11.40 3.41
CA MET A 250 14.63 -12.35 2.31
C MET A 250 14.27 -11.63 1.02
N PRO A 251 14.50 -12.26 -0.15
CA PRO A 251 13.87 -11.89 -1.40
C PRO A 251 12.35 -11.75 -1.24
N SER A 252 11.72 -10.84 -1.99
CA SER A 252 10.34 -10.41 -1.72
C SER A 252 9.31 -11.53 -1.74
N ILE A 253 9.45 -12.51 -2.63
CA ILE A 253 8.54 -13.65 -2.74
C ILE A 253 8.87 -14.63 -1.60
N THR A 254 10.13 -15.04 -1.45
CA THR A 254 10.54 -15.93 -0.35
C THR A 254 10.09 -15.40 1.02
N GLY A 255 10.29 -14.11 1.26
CA GLY A 255 9.90 -13.43 2.49
C GLY A 255 8.39 -13.48 2.72
N ALA A 256 7.58 -13.19 1.69
CA ALA A 256 6.13 -13.28 1.79
C ALA A 256 5.66 -14.70 2.14
N TRP A 257 6.19 -15.71 1.45
CA TRP A 257 5.86 -17.11 1.73
C TRP A 257 6.27 -17.55 3.14
N LEU A 258 7.46 -17.15 3.61
CA LEU A 258 7.93 -17.41 4.98
C LEU A 258 7.05 -16.73 6.02
N LEU A 259 6.61 -15.49 5.78
CA LEU A 259 5.72 -14.77 6.69
C LEU A 259 4.40 -15.53 6.85
N GLY A 260 3.80 -16.00 5.75
CA GLY A 260 2.61 -16.84 5.79
C GLY A 260 2.81 -18.15 6.55
N HIS A 261 3.88 -18.87 6.22
CA HIS A 261 4.23 -20.11 6.90
C HIS A 261 4.38 -19.91 8.41
N TYR A 262 5.11 -18.88 8.82
CA TYR A 262 5.31 -18.53 10.22
C TYR A 262 4.00 -18.17 10.92
N THR A 263 3.14 -17.40 10.25
CA THR A 263 1.83 -17.01 10.78
C THR A 263 0.93 -18.23 11.00
N ASN A 264 0.88 -19.17 10.05
CA ASN A 264 0.10 -20.40 10.23
C ASN A 264 0.65 -21.29 11.34
N GLN A 265 1.97 -21.47 11.42
CA GLN A 265 2.60 -22.29 12.47
C GLN A 265 2.43 -21.71 13.88
N LEU A 266 2.27 -20.39 14.01
CA LEU A 266 1.97 -19.76 15.29
C LEU A 266 0.50 -19.85 15.69
N ILE A 267 -0.42 -19.94 14.72
CA ILE A 267 -1.86 -19.89 14.94
C ILE A 267 -2.49 -21.29 14.98
N SER A 268 -1.90 -22.25 14.26
CA SER A 268 -2.39 -23.61 14.12
C SER A 268 -1.41 -24.62 14.69
N ASP A 269 -1.93 -25.63 15.42
CA ASP A 269 -1.17 -26.81 15.87
C ASP A 269 -1.01 -27.86 14.74
N GLU A 270 -1.39 -27.53 13.50
CA GLU A 270 -1.33 -28.45 12.36
C GLU A 270 0.04 -28.52 11.68
N ASP A 271 0.30 -29.67 11.06
CA ASP A 271 1.48 -29.91 10.21
C ASP A 271 1.51 -28.95 9.01
N TYR A 272 2.69 -28.83 8.39
CA TYR A 272 2.92 -27.99 7.21
C TYR A 272 1.81 -28.10 6.16
N PRO A 273 1.30 -26.97 5.62
CA PRO A 273 0.43 -27.00 4.45
C PRO A 273 1.07 -27.81 3.31
N PRO A 274 0.29 -28.55 2.51
CA PRO A 274 0.82 -29.31 1.38
C PRO A 274 1.19 -28.36 0.24
N TYR A 275 2.31 -27.65 0.40
CA TYR A 275 2.70 -26.51 -0.43
C TYR A 275 2.75 -26.88 -1.91
N SER A 276 3.36 -28.01 -2.26
CA SER A 276 3.46 -28.45 -3.66
C SER A 276 2.09 -28.74 -4.25
N LYS A 277 1.19 -29.42 -3.52
CA LYS A 277 -0.19 -29.63 -3.97
C LYS A 277 -0.89 -28.30 -4.26
N ILE A 278 -0.78 -27.32 -3.36
CA ILE A 278 -1.39 -26.00 -3.53
C ILE A 278 -0.81 -25.28 -4.75
N LEU A 279 0.51 -25.33 -4.95
CA LEU A 279 1.18 -24.72 -6.11
C LEU A 279 0.66 -25.32 -7.43
N TYR A 280 0.55 -26.65 -7.52
CA TYR A 280 0.07 -27.34 -8.72
C TYR A 280 -1.44 -27.14 -8.97
N GLN A 281 -2.26 -27.11 -7.93
CA GLN A 281 -3.67 -26.74 -8.05
C GLN A 281 -3.85 -25.29 -8.53
N ALA A 282 -2.98 -24.38 -8.10
CA ALA A 282 -2.99 -23.01 -8.59
C ALA A 282 -2.58 -22.92 -10.06
N ALA A 283 -1.51 -23.63 -10.46
CA ALA A 283 -1.04 -23.68 -11.83
C ALA A 283 -2.08 -24.24 -12.83
N SER A 284 -2.87 -25.23 -12.40
CA SER A 284 -3.95 -25.83 -13.19
C SER A 284 -5.26 -25.03 -13.16
N GLY A 285 -5.37 -24.01 -12.30
CA GLY A 285 -6.60 -23.24 -12.10
C GLY A 285 -7.67 -23.97 -11.28
N GLU A 286 -7.32 -25.09 -10.64
CA GLU A 286 -8.19 -25.91 -9.80
C GLU A 286 -8.24 -25.42 -8.34
N LEU A 287 -7.45 -24.40 -8.00
CA LEU A 287 -7.44 -23.83 -6.67
C LEU A 287 -8.80 -23.18 -6.35
N GLY A 288 -9.50 -23.74 -5.36
CA GLY A 288 -10.75 -23.21 -4.86
C GLY A 288 -10.63 -21.74 -4.42
N HIS A 289 -11.78 -21.06 -4.29
CA HIS A 289 -11.80 -19.66 -3.88
C HIS A 289 -11.22 -19.46 -2.46
N THR A 290 -10.29 -18.51 -2.34
CA THR A 290 -9.77 -18.03 -1.04
C THR A 290 -10.78 -17.04 -0.44
N GLN A 291 -10.91 -17.01 0.89
CA GLN A 291 -11.70 -15.97 1.55
C GLN A 291 -10.91 -14.66 1.64
N LEU A 292 -9.58 -14.74 1.59
CA LEU A 292 -8.70 -13.58 1.54
C LEU A 292 -8.78 -12.83 0.22
N VAL A 293 -8.67 -11.51 0.32
CA VAL A 293 -8.87 -10.59 -0.80
C VAL A 293 -7.55 -10.34 -1.51
N LYS A 294 -7.47 -10.79 -2.75
CA LYS A 294 -6.29 -10.59 -3.61
C LYS A 294 -6.17 -9.12 -4.06
N PRO A 295 -4.98 -8.49 -3.93
CA PRO A 295 -4.69 -7.17 -4.48
C PRO A 295 -5.01 -7.09 -5.97
N HIS A 296 -5.59 -5.98 -6.43
CA HIS A 296 -6.08 -5.85 -7.80
C HIS A 296 -5.00 -6.02 -8.88
N ALA A 297 -3.74 -5.64 -8.60
CA ALA A 297 -2.63 -5.73 -9.54
C ALA A 297 -2.18 -7.18 -9.84
N HIS A 298 -2.56 -8.13 -9.00
CA HIS A 298 -1.96 -9.45 -8.91
C HIS A 298 -2.98 -10.60 -8.93
N ARG A 299 -4.25 -10.28 -9.23
CA ARG A 299 -5.37 -11.23 -9.19
C ARG A 299 -5.25 -12.38 -10.19
N GLU A 300 -4.44 -12.22 -11.23
CA GLU A 300 -4.36 -13.15 -12.35
C GLU A 300 -3.15 -14.09 -12.27
N GLU A 301 -2.23 -13.89 -11.31
CA GLU A 301 -1.03 -14.71 -11.22
C GLU A 301 -1.25 -15.98 -10.37
N PRO A 302 -1.07 -17.18 -10.94
CA PRO A 302 -1.34 -18.44 -10.23
C PRO A 302 -0.56 -18.62 -8.94
N TRP A 303 0.72 -18.24 -8.91
CA TRP A 303 1.56 -18.38 -7.71
C TRP A 303 1.13 -17.46 -6.56
N ILE A 304 0.50 -16.32 -6.86
CA ILE A 304 -0.10 -15.44 -5.85
C ILE A 304 -1.36 -16.08 -5.28
N ALA A 305 -2.16 -16.74 -6.12
CA ALA A 305 -3.31 -17.51 -5.64
C ALA A 305 -2.88 -18.62 -4.65
N ALA A 306 -1.78 -19.31 -4.95
CA ALA A 306 -1.20 -20.33 -4.07
C ALA A 306 -0.77 -19.76 -2.72
N LEU A 307 -0.09 -18.60 -2.71
CA LEU A 307 0.33 -17.91 -1.48
C LEU A 307 -0.87 -17.60 -0.57
N TYR A 308 -1.91 -16.97 -1.10
CA TYR A 308 -3.11 -16.64 -0.31
C TYR A 308 -3.87 -17.87 0.17
N ARG A 309 -3.88 -18.96 -0.62
CA ARG A 309 -4.46 -20.22 -0.15
C ARG A 309 -3.67 -20.83 1.00
N CYS A 310 -2.34 -20.69 0.99
CA CYS A 310 -1.53 -21.10 2.12
C CYS A 310 -1.86 -20.26 3.36
N TYR A 311 -2.13 -18.97 3.25
CA TYR A 311 -2.53 -18.15 4.41
C TYR A 311 -3.92 -18.51 4.98
N ASP A 312 -4.78 -19.12 4.16
CA ASP A 312 -6.13 -19.57 4.50
C ASP A 312 -6.19 -21.03 5.01
N ALA A 313 -5.09 -21.77 4.95
CA ALA A 313 -5.00 -23.20 5.29
C ALA A 313 -4.63 -23.38 6.77
#